data_AF-A0A7S3SGK0-F1
#
_entry.id   AF-A0A7S3SGK0-F1
#
_cell.length_a   1.000
_cell.length_b   1.000
_cell.length_c   1.000
_cell.angle_alpha   90.00
_cell.angle_beta   90.00
_cell.angle_gamma   90.00
#
_symmetry.space_group_name_H-M   'P 1'
#
loop_
_entity.id
_entity.type
_entity.pdbx_description
1 polymer ?
#
loop_
_entity_poly.entity_id
_entity_poly.type
_entity_poly.pdbx_seq_one_letter_code
_entity_poly.pdbx_strand_id
1 'polypeptide(L)'
;MQTMARGLAEAGVTDVAVPRVYEALTTRRVLVSEWIDGRKLSECSTEEVRELVAIGQECFLVQLLQTGFFHSDPHPGNLMRPHDQSRARLVLIDFGLVARVQRKDQDLFVSSIIHLANKDYAALIDDFVGLGILPPDCNRAKVLPLMDKALSPYVKGGGAKKYEQELKTLYGMDGSVESTVGGFQAMTSDMLTVLNDIPFSIPPYFALLARAVVTLEGLALQAVTQ
;
A
#
# COMPACT_ATOMS: atom_id res chain seq x y z
N MET A 1 8.48 -3.28 16.87
CA MET A 1 9.62 -2.37 16.66
C MET A 1 10.88 -3.10 16.24
N GLN A 2 11.60 -3.79 17.13
CA GLN A 2 12.91 -4.37 16.79
C GLN A 2 12.87 -5.40 15.64
N THR A 3 11.83 -6.22 15.55
CA THR A 3 11.64 -7.15 14.41
C THR A 3 11.55 -6.41 13.08
N MET A 4 10.82 -5.30 13.04
CA MET A 4 10.71 -4.47 11.83
C MET A 4 12.03 -3.78 11.51
N ALA A 5 12.71 -3.21 12.51
CA ALA A 5 14.03 -2.59 12.34
C ALA A 5 15.03 -3.55 11.68
N ARG A 6 15.06 -4.81 12.17
CA ARG A 6 15.91 -5.87 11.62
C ARG A 6 15.51 -6.25 10.20
N GLY A 7 14.22 -6.46 9.95
CA GLY A 7 13.72 -6.82 8.62
C GLY A 7 14.01 -5.76 7.57
N LEU A 8 13.90 -4.47 7.92
CA LEU A 8 14.27 -3.37 7.02
C LEU A 8 15.77 -3.36 6.71
N ALA A 9 16.62 -3.54 7.72
CA ALA A 9 18.06 -3.59 7.54
C ALA A 9 18.50 -4.80 6.67
N GLU A 10 17.92 -5.98 6.90
CA GLU A 10 18.18 -7.19 6.10
C GLU A 10 17.72 -7.04 4.65
N ALA A 11 16.65 -6.26 4.41
CA ALA A 11 16.16 -5.92 3.09
C ALA A 11 16.91 -4.75 2.42
N GLY A 12 17.91 -4.16 3.08
CA GLY A 12 18.72 -3.07 2.53
C GLY A 12 18.06 -1.69 2.54
N VAL A 13 16.99 -1.50 3.33
CA VAL A 13 16.34 -0.19 3.48
C VAL A 13 17.15 0.68 4.44
N THR A 14 17.86 1.68 3.90
CA THR A 14 18.75 2.57 4.67
C THR A 14 18.15 3.93 4.98
N ASP A 15 17.20 4.41 4.17
CA ASP A 15 16.60 5.74 4.35
C ASP A 15 15.54 5.81 5.45
N VAL A 16 15.16 4.65 6.01
CA VAL A 16 14.15 4.55 7.08
C VAL A 16 14.74 3.92 8.33
N ALA A 17 14.52 4.57 9.48
CA ALA A 17 14.88 4.04 10.79
C ALA A 17 13.66 3.76 11.67
N VAL A 18 13.88 2.85 12.61
CA VAL A 18 12.96 2.50 13.70
C VAL A 18 13.68 2.78 15.02
N PRO A 19 13.05 3.47 16.00
CA PRO A 19 13.65 3.74 17.29
C PRO A 19 14.08 2.46 18.00
N ARG A 20 15.27 2.46 18.59
CA ARG A 20 15.70 1.35 19.44
C ARG A 20 14.78 1.24 20.65
N VAL A 21 14.32 0.03 20.97
CA VAL A 21 13.57 -0.22 22.21
C VAL A 21 14.53 -0.58 23.34
N TYR A 22 14.36 0.07 24.50
CA TYR A 22 15.06 -0.27 25.73
C TYR A 22 14.24 -1.31 26.50
N GLU A 23 14.46 -2.59 26.18
CA GLU A 23 13.65 -3.70 26.73
C GLU A 23 13.69 -3.77 28.25
N ALA A 24 14.84 -3.51 28.87
CA ALA A 24 15.01 -3.50 30.32
C ALA A 24 14.16 -2.43 31.04
N LEU A 25 13.74 -1.39 30.32
CA LEU A 25 12.89 -0.30 30.84
C LEU A 25 11.43 -0.43 30.37
N THR A 26 11.14 -1.40 29.50
CA THR A 26 9.81 -1.63 28.92
C THR A 26 9.03 -2.63 29.76
N THR A 27 7.75 -2.37 29.96
CA THR A 27 6.81 -3.25 30.67
C THR A 27 5.54 -3.44 29.85
N ARG A 28 4.57 -4.22 30.36
CA ARG A 28 3.26 -4.38 29.72
C ARG A 28 2.47 -3.07 29.56
N ARG A 29 2.79 -2.01 30.31
CA ARG A 29 2.05 -0.73 30.31
C ARG A 29 2.90 0.47 29.92
N VAL A 30 4.20 0.29 29.75
CA VAL A 30 5.15 1.38 29.47
C VAL A 30 6.12 0.90 28.40
N LEU A 31 6.16 1.60 27.27
CA LEU A 31 7.16 1.42 26.22
C LEU A 31 8.25 2.48 26.38
N VAL A 32 9.51 2.07 26.43
CA VAL A 32 10.65 2.98 26.47
C VAL A 32 11.50 2.76 25.23
N SER A 33 11.66 3.81 24.41
CA SER A 33 12.43 3.79 23.18
C SER A 33 13.44 4.93 23.13
N GLU A 34 14.34 4.84 22.16
CA GLU A 34 15.19 5.92 21.71
C GLU A 34 14.37 7.19 21.47
N TRP A 35 14.84 8.30 22.02
CA TRP A 35 14.31 9.61 21.70
C TRP A 35 14.76 10.00 20.30
N ILE A 36 13.81 10.38 19.45
CA ILE A 36 14.10 10.86 18.11
C ILE A 36 13.88 12.37 18.12
N ASP A 37 14.93 13.13 17.84
CA ASP A 37 14.82 14.58 17.65
C ASP A 37 14.53 14.88 16.17
N GLY A 38 13.37 15.47 15.90
CA GLY A 38 12.90 15.69 14.54
C GLY A 38 11.58 16.44 14.45
N ARG A 39 11.17 16.70 13.20
CA ARG A 39 9.91 17.38 12.86
C ARG A 39 8.88 16.38 12.36
N LYS A 40 7.62 16.57 12.74
CA LYS A 40 6.50 15.81 12.16
C LYS A 40 6.36 16.16 10.69
N LEU A 41 5.81 15.25 9.89
CA LEU A 41 5.55 15.54 8.47
C LEU A 41 4.63 16.76 8.28
N SER A 42 3.71 17.00 9.21
CA SER A 42 2.83 18.19 9.21
C SER A 42 3.56 19.53 9.39
N GLU A 43 4.83 19.50 9.81
CA GLU A 43 5.67 20.67 10.06
C GLU A 43 6.78 20.82 8.99
N CYS A 44 6.78 19.94 7.99
CA CYS A 44 7.74 19.94 6.88
C CYS A 44 7.17 20.74 5.69
N SER A 45 8.05 21.24 4.81
CA SER A 45 7.61 21.87 3.56
C SER A 45 6.99 20.82 2.61
N THR A 46 6.22 21.27 1.63
CA THR A 46 5.59 20.39 0.64
C THR A 46 6.63 19.52 -0.10
N GLU A 47 7.77 20.08 -0.47
CA GLU A 47 8.87 19.38 -1.13
C GLU A 47 9.49 18.30 -0.24
N GLU A 48 9.69 18.63 1.04
CA GLU A 48 10.19 17.68 2.04
C GLU A 48 9.19 16.53 2.23
N VAL A 49 7.90 16.83 2.31
CA VAL A 49 6.85 15.81 2.41
C VAL A 49 6.82 14.92 1.17
N ARG A 50 6.91 15.48 -0.06
CA ARG A 50 6.97 14.70 -1.30
C ARG A 50 8.10 13.68 -1.28
N GLU A 51 9.29 14.11 -0.87
CA GLU A 51 10.46 13.25 -0.77
C GLU A 51 10.27 12.13 0.27
N LEU A 52 9.82 12.48 1.47
CA LEU A 52 9.63 11.52 2.57
C LEU A 52 8.51 10.52 2.29
N VAL A 53 7.45 10.94 1.59
CA VAL A 53 6.37 10.05 1.18
C VAL A 53 6.86 9.02 0.18
N ALA A 54 7.72 9.39 -0.77
CA ALA A 54 8.31 8.44 -1.71
C ALA A 54 9.14 7.36 -0.97
N ILE A 55 9.98 7.78 -0.03
CA ILE A 55 10.76 6.88 0.84
C ILE A 55 9.83 5.98 1.67
N GLY A 56 8.75 6.54 2.22
CA GLY A 56 7.76 5.81 2.99
C GLY A 56 7.01 4.75 2.17
N GLN A 57 6.67 5.06 0.91
CA GLN A 57 6.03 4.13 -0.02
C GLN A 57 6.95 2.98 -0.39
N GLU A 58 8.21 3.25 -0.70
CA GLU A 58 9.20 2.20 -0.98
C GLU A 58 9.38 1.27 0.23
N CYS A 59 9.56 1.87 1.42
CA CYS A 59 9.66 1.12 2.67
C CYS A 59 8.41 0.26 2.94
N PHE A 60 7.21 0.78 2.65
CA PHE A 60 5.97 0.01 2.77
C PHE A 60 5.94 -1.18 1.81
N LEU A 61 6.34 -1.01 0.55
CA LEU A 61 6.39 -2.10 -0.43
C LEU A 61 7.39 -3.19 0.00
N VAL A 62 8.56 -2.81 0.51
CA VAL A 62 9.54 -3.74 1.07
C VAL A 62 8.95 -4.51 2.27
N GLN A 63 8.25 -3.80 3.16
CA GLN A 63 7.57 -4.43 4.29
C GLN A 63 6.53 -5.48 3.86
N LEU A 64 5.74 -5.15 2.84
CA LEU A 64 4.68 -6.00 2.32
C LEU A 64 5.23 -7.21 1.55
N LEU A 65 6.15 -6.99 0.63
CA LEU A 65 6.57 -7.97 -0.37
C LEU A 65 7.81 -8.78 0.04
N GLN A 66 8.64 -8.27 0.96
CA GLN A 66 9.91 -8.90 1.32
C GLN A 66 9.99 -9.29 2.80
N THR A 67 9.73 -8.36 3.72
CA THR A 67 9.94 -8.63 5.16
C THR A 67 8.74 -9.32 5.81
N GLY A 68 7.53 -9.07 5.30
CA GLY A 68 6.29 -9.63 5.83
C GLY A 68 5.79 -9.00 7.12
N PHE A 69 6.48 -8.00 7.66
CA PHE A 69 6.02 -7.24 8.82
C PHE A 69 5.68 -5.84 8.33
N PHE A 70 4.39 -5.53 8.24
CA PHE A 70 3.95 -4.26 7.67
C PHE A 70 3.26 -3.36 8.69
N HIS A 71 3.63 -2.09 8.64
CA HIS A 71 2.98 -1.01 9.36
C HIS A 71 1.63 -0.73 8.69
N SER A 72 0.53 -1.07 9.38
CA SER A 72 -0.83 -1.00 8.80
C SER A 72 -1.45 0.41 8.87
N ASP A 73 -0.79 1.35 9.53
CA ASP A 73 -1.28 2.74 9.67
C ASP A 73 -0.18 3.82 9.53
N PRO A 74 0.48 3.95 8.37
CA PRO A 74 1.58 4.89 8.15
C PRO A 74 1.07 6.35 8.00
N HIS A 75 0.20 6.79 8.89
CA HIS A 75 -0.33 8.16 8.93
C HIS A 75 0.82 9.15 9.20
N PRO A 76 0.77 10.40 8.68
CA PRO A 76 1.83 11.39 8.88
C PRO A 76 2.21 11.65 10.35
N GLY A 77 1.29 11.43 11.29
CA GLY A 77 1.58 11.52 12.73
C GLY A 77 2.54 10.44 13.26
N ASN A 78 2.68 9.32 12.55
CA ASN A 78 3.54 8.18 12.89
C ASN A 78 4.88 8.22 12.15
N LEU A 79 5.08 9.27 11.34
CA LEU A 79 6.24 9.50 10.51
C LEU A 79 6.94 10.78 10.98
N MET A 80 8.27 10.73 11.04
CA MET A 80 9.04 11.89 11.47
C MET A 80 10.30 12.05 10.64
N ARG A 81 10.64 13.29 10.34
CA ARG A 81 11.92 13.65 9.74
C ARG A 81 12.91 13.99 10.85
N PRO A 82 13.98 13.22 11.07
CA PRO A 82 14.96 13.53 12.10
C PRO A 82 15.76 14.80 11.72
N HIS A 83 16.19 15.58 12.70
CA HIS A 83 17.09 16.71 12.46
C HIS A 83 18.46 16.21 11.99
N ASP A 84 18.99 15.20 12.69
CA ASP A 84 20.18 14.46 12.25
C ASP A 84 19.79 13.36 11.25
N GLN A 85 20.11 13.59 9.99
CA GLN A 85 19.82 12.67 8.88
C GLN A 85 21.01 11.75 8.55
N SER A 86 22.05 11.68 9.39
CA SER A 86 23.19 10.78 9.19
C SER A 86 22.82 9.29 9.24
N ARG A 87 21.75 8.96 9.99
CA ARG A 87 21.25 7.59 10.15
C ARG A 87 20.15 7.23 9.15
N ALA A 88 19.19 8.13 8.94
CA ALA A 88 18.03 7.91 8.09
C ALA A 88 17.35 9.24 7.77
N ARG A 89 16.57 9.28 6.70
CA ARG A 89 15.80 10.46 6.28
C ARG A 89 14.39 10.46 6.87
N LEU A 90 13.86 9.28 7.18
CA LEU A 90 12.53 9.06 7.72
C LEU A 90 12.60 8.12 8.93
N VAL A 91 11.79 8.40 9.95
CA VAL A 91 11.68 7.55 11.14
C VAL A 91 10.22 7.16 11.37
N LEU A 92 9.97 5.86 11.54
CA LEU A 92 8.68 5.32 11.96
C LEU A 92 8.62 5.32 13.49
N ILE A 93 7.67 6.04 14.10
CA ILE A 93 7.64 6.24 15.56
C ILE A 93 6.50 5.52 16.28
N ASP A 94 5.41 5.19 15.58
CA ASP A 94 4.30 4.39 16.12
C ASP A 94 4.35 2.98 15.53
N PHE A 95 3.93 1.99 16.31
CA PHE A 95 3.84 0.58 15.91
C PHE A 95 2.62 -0.09 16.58
N GLY A 96 1.58 0.69 16.90
CA GLY A 96 0.35 0.19 17.51
C GLY A 96 -0.47 -0.70 16.56
N LEU A 97 -0.30 -0.50 15.25
CA LEU A 97 -0.94 -1.29 14.20
C LEU A 97 0.11 -1.87 13.24
N VAL A 98 0.57 -3.07 13.56
CA VAL A 98 1.45 -3.89 12.72
C VAL A 98 0.80 -5.23 12.49
N ALA A 99 0.93 -5.74 11.27
CA ALA A 99 0.46 -7.07 10.93
C ALA A 99 1.55 -7.87 10.22
N ARG A 100 1.39 -9.20 10.26
CA ARG A 100 2.32 -10.14 9.65
C ARG A 100 1.65 -10.81 8.45
N VAL A 101 2.31 -10.74 7.30
CA VAL A 101 1.93 -11.44 6.07
C VAL A 101 2.72 -12.74 6.00
N GLN A 102 2.04 -13.86 5.76
CA GLN A 102 2.71 -15.16 5.65
C GLN A 102 3.57 -15.19 4.38
N ARG A 103 4.66 -15.96 4.39
CA ARG A 103 5.56 -16.03 3.23
C ARG A 103 4.84 -16.46 1.95
N LYS A 104 3.94 -17.44 2.06
CA LYS A 104 3.10 -17.88 0.94
C LYS A 104 2.30 -16.72 0.31
N ASP A 105 1.77 -15.81 1.13
CA ASP A 105 0.94 -14.70 0.66
C ASP A 105 1.84 -13.61 0.06
N GLN A 106 3.06 -13.41 0.58
CA GLN A 106 4.07 -12.53 -0.03
C GLN A 106 4.44 -13.02 -1.44
N ASP A 107 4.71 -14.31 -1.57
CA ASP A 107 5.07 -14.91 -2.87
C ASP A 107 3.90 -14.75 -3.85
N LEU A 108 2.66 -14.92 -3.40
CA LEU A 108 1.44 -14.69 -4.18
C LEU A 108 1.22 -13.21 -4.54
N PHE A 109 1.58 -12.26 -3.67
CA PHE A 109 1.55 -10.84 -4.00
C PHE A 109 2.55 -10.50 -5.09
N VAL A 110 3.77 -11.03 -4.98
CA VAL A 110 4.81 -10.82 -6.00
C VAL A 110 4.41 -11.46 -7.33
N SER A 111 3.90 -12.69 -7.34
CA SER A 111 3.39 -13.33 -8.55
C SER A 111 2.22 -12.56 -9.16
N SER A 112 1.28 -12.07 -8.33
CA SER A 112 0.15 -11.24 -8.80
C SER A 112 0.62 -10.00 -9.55
N ILE A 113 1.65 -9.31 -9.04
CA ILE A 113 2.23 -8.13 -9.71
C ILE A 113 2.85 -8.52 -11.05
N ILE A 114 3.57 -9.65 -11.10
CA ILE A 114 4.22 -10.16 -12.32
C ILE A 114 3.16 -10.56 -13.37
N HIS A 115 2.14 -11.33 -12.98
CA HIS A 115 1.07 -11.76 -13.87
C HIS A 115 0.25 -10.57 -14.37
N LEU A 116 -0.04 -9.60 -13.50
CA LEU A 116 -0.70 -8.35 -13.90
C LEU A 116 0.13 -7.57 -14.93
N ALA A 117 1.43 -7.39 -14.68
CA ALA A 117 2.33 -6.69 -15.61
C ALA A 117 2.43 -7.38 -16.97
N ASN A 118 2.42 -8.72 -16.99
CA ASN A 118 2.43 -9.54 -18.19
C ASN A 118 1.05 -9.71 -18.85
N LYS A 119 -0.02 -9.17 -18.25
CA LYS A 119 -1.42 -9.38 -18.66
C LYS A 119 -1.82 -10.86 -18.69
N ASP A 120 -1.19 -11.67 -17.86
CA ASP A 120 -1.54 -13.06 -17.65
C ASP A 120 -2.71 -13.15 -16.65
N TYR A 121 -3.91 -12.81 -17.12
CA TYR A 121 -5.10 -12.80 -16.27
C TYR A 121 -5.50 -14.21 -15.81
N ALA A 122 -5.10 -15.26 -16.54
CA ALA A 122 -5.35 -16.63 -16.12
C ALA A 122 -4.55 -16.97 -14.87
N ALA A 123 -3.25 -16.69 -14.88
CA ALA A 123 -2.39 -16.90 -13.71
C ALA A 123 -2.74 -15.96 -12.55
N LEU A 124 -3.14 -14.72 -12.84
CA LEU A 124 -3.62 -13.78 -11.82
C LEU A 124 -4.89 -14.27 -11.09
N ILE A 125 -5.80 -14.97 -11.79
CA ILE A 125 -6.95 -15.61 -11.14
C ILE A 125 -6.48 -16.68 -10.16
N ASP A 126 -5.49 -17.50 -10.54
CA ASP A 126 -4.97 -18.54 -9.66
C ASP A 126 -4.28 -17.93 -8.42
N ASP A 127 -3.59 -16.79 -8.56
CA ASP A 127 -3.05 -16.07 -7.40
C ASP A 127 -4.18 -15.57 -6.48
N PHE A 128 -5.24 -15.00 -7.04
CA PHE A 128 -6.40 -14.53 -6.27
C PHE A 128 -7.14 -15.67 -5.57
N VAL A 129 -7.17 -16.87 -6.16
CA VAL A 129 -7.65 -18.06 -5.47
C VAL A 129 -6.71 -18.44 -4.32
N GLY A 130 -5.39 -18.42 -4.55
CA GLY A 130 -4.38 -18.70 -3.52
C GLY A 130 -4.44 -17.75 -2.33
N LEU A 131 -4.73 -16.47 -2.60
CA LEU A 131 -4.92 -15.42 -1.59
C LEU A 131 -6.29 -15.51 -0.88
N GLY A 132 -7.19 -16.37 -1.34
CA GLY A 132 -8.55 -16.49 -0.81
C GLY A 132 -9.45 -15.31 -1.18
N ILE A 133 -9.09 -14.54 -2.22
CA ILE A 133 -9.92 -13.47 -2.78
C ILE A 133 -11.06 -14.08 -3.60
N LEU A 134 -10.72 -15.04 -4.46
CA LEU A 134 -11.68 -15.78 -5.27
C LEU A 134 -11.86 -17.19 -4.72
N PRO A 135 -13.07 -17.76 -4.82
CA PRO A 135 -13.29 -19.14 -4.42
C PRO A 135 -12.65 -20.11 -5.43
N PRO A 136 -12.16 -21.29 -4.99
CA PRO A 136 -11.47 -22.24 -5.86
C PRO A 136 -12.31 -22.76 -7.04
N ASP A 137 -13.63 -22.76 -6.88
CA ASP A 137 -14.63 -23.19 -7.86
C ASP A 137 -15.18 -22.02 -8.71
N CYS A 138 -14.54 -20.85 -8.68
CA CYS A 138 -14.96 -19.72 -9.49
C CYS A 138 -15.03 -20.07 -10.99
N ASN A 139 -16.03 -19.53 -11.69
CA ASN A 139 -16.18 -19.76 -13.12
C ASN A 139 -15.14 -18.93 -13.89
N ARG A 140 -13.94 -19.51 -14.09
CA ARG A 140 -12.81 -18.87 -14.79
C ARG A 140 -13.19 -18.30 -16.16
N ALA A 141 -14.06 -18.98 -16.91
CA ALA A 141 -14.51 -18.50 -18.23
C ALA A 141 -15.33 -17.21 -18.16
N LYS A 142 -15.99 -16.94 -17.03
CA LYS A 142 -16.66 -15.66 -16.74
C LYS A 142 -15.71 -14.63 -16.13
N VAL A 143 -14.85 -15.05 -15.21
CA VAL A 143 -13.96 -14.14 -14.46
C VAL A 143 -12.88 -13.54 -15.35
N LEU A 144 -12.28 -14.32 -16.25
CA LEU A 144 -11.17 -13.88 -17.10
C LEU A 144 -11.50 -12.64 -17.97
N PRO A 145 -12.59 -12.62 -18.77
CA PRO A 145 -12.92 -11.45 -19.57
C PRO A 145 -13.29 -10.22 -18.71
N LEU A 146 -13.82 -10.44 -17.51
CA LEU A 146 -14.12 -9.38 -16.56
C LEU A 146 -12.83 -8.78 -15.98
N MET A 147 -11.88 -9.61 -15.57
CA MET A 147 -10.57 -9.13 -15.09
C MET A 147 -9.78 -8.40 -16.16
N ASP A 148 -9.76 -8.89 -17.41
CA ASP A 148 -9.13 -8.18 -18.53
C ASP A 148 -9.77 -6.79 -18.73
N LYS A 149 -11.12 -6.72 -18.75
CA LYS A 149 -11.84 -5.45 -18.88
C LYS A 149 -11.52 -4.48 -17.74
N ALA A 150 -11.45 -4.96 -16.49
CA ALA A 150 -11.21 -4.13 -15.31
C ALA A 150 -9.76 -3.64 -15.22
N LEU A 151 -8.78 -4.49 -15.56
CA LEU A 151 -7.37 -4.25 -15.26
C LEU A 151 -6.55 -3.80 -16.47
N SER A 152 -6.99 -4.10 -17.70
CA SER A 152 -6.28 -3.67 -18.92
C SER A 152 -6.03 -2.15 -19.04
N PRO A 153 -6.89 -1.23 -18.53
CA PRO A 153 -6.58 0.20 -18.54
C PRO A 153 -5.35 0.55 -17.69
N TYR A 154 -5.17 -0.15 -16.57
CA TYR A 154 -4.11 0.12 -15.59
C TYR A 154 -2.74 -0.43 -16.01
N VAL A 155 -2.71 -1.47 -16.87
CA VAL A 155 -1.46 -2.08 -17.37
C VAL A 155 -0.93 -1.39 -18.65
N LYS A 156 -1.75 -0.59 -19.35
CA LYS A 156 -1.35 0.06 -20.62
C LYS A 156 -0.54 1.35 -20.48
N GLY A 157 -0.18 1.78 -19.26
CA GLY A 157 0.73 2.92 -19.07
C GLY A 157 0.10 4.28 -19.41
N GLY A 158 -1.12 4.54 -18.96
CA GLY A 158 -1.74 5.86 -18.98
C GLY A 158 -2.66 5.96 -17.78
N GLY A 159 -2.16 6.56 -16.69
CA GLY A 159 -2.82 6.55 -15.38
C GLY A 159 -4.30 6.97 -15.39
N ALA A 160 -4.97 6.73 -14.26
CA ALA A 160 -6.40 6.94 -13.98
C ALA A 160 -7.08 8.10 -14.73
N LYS A 161 -6.37 9.21 -14.97
CA LYS A 161 -6.82 10.39 -15.74
C LYS A 161 -7.28 10.12 -17.18
N LYS A 162 -6.64 9.20 -17.93
CA LYS A 162 -7.02 8.94 -19.34
C LYS A 162 -8.31 8.13 -19.43
N TYR A 163 -8.51 7.24 -18.46
CA TYR A 163 -9.73 6.43 -18.34
C TYR A 163 -10.90 7.21 -17.73
N GLU A 164 -10.63 8.16 -16.83
CA GLU A 164 -11.67 9.08 -16.30
C GLU A 164 -12.35 9.87 -17.44
N GLN A 165 -11.59 10.29 -18.46
CA GLN A 165 -12.13 10.94 -19.66
C GLN A 165 -12.95 9.98 -20.54
N GLU A 166 -12.49 8.73 -20.71
CA GLU A 166 -13.19 7.72 -21.52
C GLU A 166 -14.49 7.24 -20.86
N LEU A 167 -14.50 7.03 -19.53
CA LEU A 167 -15.68 6.69 -18.74
C LEU A 167 -16.75 7.80 -18.74
N LYS A 168 -16.33 9.06 -18.58
CA LYS A 168 -17.23 10.23 -18.65
C LYS A 168 -17.96 10.31 -19.99
N THR A 169 -17.29 9.91 -21.07
CA THR A 169 -17.85 9.90 -22.43
C THR A 169 -18.79 8.72 -22.67
N LEU A 170 -18.49 7.54 -22.09
CA LEU A 170 -19.26 6.32 -22.32
C LEU A 170 -20.58 6.26 -21.53
N TYR A 171 -20.65 6.89 -20.36
CA TYR A 171 -21.80 6.80 -19.45
C TYR A 171 -22.64 8.08 -19.35
N GLY A 172 -22.29 9.16 -20.08
CA GLY A 172 -23.13 10.37 -20.17
C GLY A 172 -23.38 11.07 -18.84
N MET A 173 -22.43 11.01 -17.89
CA MET A 173 -22.51 11.73 -16.62
C MET A 173 -21.97 13.16 -16.78
N ASP A 174 -22.84 14.14 -16.56
CA ASP A 174 -22.52 15.56 -16.59
C ASP A 174 -21.82 16.02 -15.30
N GLY A 175 -20.99 17.05 -15.46
CA GLY A 175 -19.97 17.49 -14.52
C GLY A 175 -20.41 17.62 -13.06
N SER A 176 -19.86 16.76 -12.21
CA SER A 176 -19.63 17.04 -10.77
C SER A 176 -18.73 16.00 -10.08
N VAL A 177 -17.88 15.29 -10.82
CA VAL A 177 -16.86 14.42 -10.22
C VAL A 177 -15.49 14.99 -10.60
N GLU A 178 -14.99 15.90 -9.75
CA GLU A 178 -13.56 16.08 -9.57
C GLU A 178 -13.05 14.78 -8.94
N SER A 179 -12.59 13.84 -9.77
CA SER A 179 -11.87 12.69 -9.25
C SER A 179 -10.43 13.12 -8.99
N THR A 180 -10.22 13.78 -7.86
CA THR A 180 -8.97 13.68 -7.09
C THR A 180 -8.95 12.31 -6.38
N VAL A 181 -9.27 11.24 -7.11
CA VAL A 181 -9.37 9.88 -6.59
C VAL A 181 -8.13 9.13 -7.02
N GLY A 182 -7.39 8.64 -6.03
CA GLY A 182 -6.16 7.90 -6.23
C GLY A 182 -6.33 6.69 -7.16
N GLY A 183 -5.26 6.35 -7.89
CA GLY A 183 -5.29 5.28 -8.89
C GLY A 183 -5.65 3.92 -8.32
N PHE A 184 -5.29 3.63 -7.06
CA PHE A 184 -5.64 2.37 -6.41
C PHE A 184 -7.11 2.32 -6.00
N GLN A 185 -7.67 3.44 -5.51
CA GLN A 185 -9.09 3.54 -5.18
C GLN A 185 -9.99 3.39 -6.41
N ALA A 186 -9.63 4.06 -7.51
CA ALA A 186 -10.35 3.93 -8.79
C ALA A 186 -10.30 2.47 -9.31
N MET A 187 -9.12 1.86 -9.32
CA MET A 187 -8.94 0.45 -9.71
C MET A 187 -9.79 -0.49 -8.85
N THR A 188 -9.84 -0.25 -7.54
CA THR A 188 -10.64 -1.06 -6.60
C THR A 188 -12.14 -0.90 -6.89
N SER A 189 -12.62 0.31 -7.13
CA SER A 189 -14.03 0.57 -7.46
C SER A 189 -14.44 -0.08 -8.78
N ASP A 190 -13.59 0.01 -9.80
CA ASP A 190 -13.83 -0.63 -11.10
C ASP A 190 -13.86 -2.15 -10.97
N MET A 191 -12.91 -2.70 -10.20
CA MET A 191 -12.86 -4.14 -9.91
C MET A 191 -14.13 -4.59 -9.19
N LEU A 192 -14.59 -3.88 -8.15
CA LEU A 192 -15.82 -4.20 -7.43
C LEU A 192 -17.05 -4.14 -8.34
N THR A 193 -17.10 -3.15 -9.24
CA THR A 193 -18.21 -3.00 -10.21
C THR A 193 -18.24 -4.17 -11.19
N VAL A 194 -17.06 -4.56 -11.69
CA VAL A 194 -16.93 -5.62 -12.70
C VAL A 194 -17.09 -7.02 -12.08
N LEU A 195 -16.77 -7.19 -10.81
CA LEU A 195 -16.90 -8.44 -10.07
C LEU A 195 -18.19 -8.53 -9.24
N ASN A 196 -19.16 -7.63 -9.45
CA ASN A 196 -20.38 -7.56 -8.65
C ASN A 196 -21.15 -8.89 -8.55
N ASP A 197 -21.09 -9.72 -9.60
CA ASP A 197 -21.77 -11.02 -9.67
C ASP A 197 -20.85 -12.22 -9.35
N ILE A 198 -19.61 -11.97 -8.93
CA ILE A 198 -18.65 -13.01 -8.56
C ILE A 198 -18.54 -13.02 -7.03
N PRO A 199 -18.80 -14.17 -6.37
CA PRO A 199 -18.54 -14.28 -4.94
C PRO A 199 -17.04 -14.09 -4.72
N PHE A 200 -16.67 -13.06 -3.95
CA PHE A 200 -15.31 -12.80 -3.53
C PHE A 200 -15.26 -12.62 -2.01
N SER A 201 -14.07 -12.76 -1.44
CA SER A 201 -13.81 -12.53 -0.03
C SER A 201 -12.62 -11.61 0.14
N ILE A 202 -12.61 -10.79 1.17
CA ILE A 202 -11.45 -9.98 1.54
C ILE A 202 -10.87 -10.61 2.80
N PRO A 203 -9.69 -11.26 2.73
CA PRO A 203 -9.07 -11.80 3.92
C PRO A 203 -8.83 -10.67 4.96
N PRO A 204 -8.90 -10.94 6.28
CA PRO A 204 -8.85 -9.89 7.30
C PRO A 204 -7.60 -8.98 7.23
N TYR A 205 -6.46 -9.51 6.81
CA TYR A 205 -5.23 -8.72 6.65
C TYR A 205 -5.26 -7.81 5.42
N PHE A 206 -6.06 -8.11 4.39
CA PHE A 206 -6.25 -7.21 3.25
C PHE A 206 -6.96 -5.92 3.63
N ALA A 207 -7.85 -5.94 4.63
CA ALA A 207 -8.46 -4.71 5.14
C ALA A 207 -7.42 -3.77 5.77
N LEU A 208 -6.41 -4.34 6.44
CA LEU A 208 -5.27 -3.59 6.98
C LEU A 208 -4.34 -3.08 5.88
N LEU A 209 -4.12 -3.87 4.82
CA LEU A 209 -3.36 -3.46 3.64
C LEU A 209 -4.05 -2.32 2.89
N ALA A 210 -5.34 -2.46 2.60
CA ALA A 210 -6.13 -1.45 1.93
C ALA A 210 -6.12 -0.12 2.70
N ARG A 211 -6.22 -0.18 4.03
CA ARG A 211 -6.08 1.02 4.88
C ARG A 211 -4.71 1.67 4.73
N ALA A 212 -3.63 0.90 4.81
CA ALA A 212 -2.28 1.43 4.70
C ALA A 212 -2.02 2.08 3.33
N VAL A 213 -2.49 1.44 2.25
CA VAL A 213 -2.38 1.97 0.87
C VAL A 213 -3.16 3.27 0.73
N VAL A 214 -4.41 3.33 1.20
CA VAL A 214 -5.24 4.54 1.15
C VAL A 214 -4.60 5.69 1.94
N THR A 215 -4.03 5.41 3.12
CA THR A 215 -3.34 6.43 3.92
C THR A 215 -2.08 6.95 3.22
N LEU A 216 -1.28 6.06 2.62
CA LEU A 216 -0.08 6.44 1.85
C LEU A 216 -0.42 7.20 0.56
N GLU A 217 -1.51 6.84 -0.09
CA GLU A 217 -1.99 7.51 -1.31
C GLU A 217 -2.54 8.90 -0.97
N GLY A 218 -3.29 9.03 0.12
CA GLY A 218 -3.76 10.32 0.63
C GLY A 218 -2.60 11.27 0.98
N LEU A 219 -1.53 10.74 1.57
CA LEU A 219 -0.29 11.46 1.82
C LEU A 219 0.36 11.97 0.53
N ALA A 220 0.46 11.12 -0.48
CA ALA A 220 1.04 11.49 -1.77
C ALA A 220 0.20 12.56 -2.48
N LEU A 221 -1.13 12.45 -2.42
CA LEU A 221 -2.04 13.44 -3.00
C LEU A 221 -1.90 14.80 -2.31
N GLN A 222 -1.95 14.85 -0.97
CA GLN A 222 -1.75 16.10 -0.22
C GLN A 222 -0.43 16.79 -0.55
N ALA A 223 0.62 16.00 -0.78
CA ALA A 223 1.91 16.53 -1.18
C ALA A 223 1.88 17.13 -2.61
N VAL A 224 1.01 16.68 -3.51
CA VAL A 224 0.96 17.14 -4.92
C VAL A 224 -0.01 18.31 -5.14
N THR A 225 -1.04 18.48 -4.32
CA THR A 225 -2.10 19.50 -4.52
C THR A 225 -1.81 20.87 -3.91
N GLN A 226 -0.63 21.09 -3.31
CA GLN A 226 -0.14 22.39 -2.81
C GLN A 226 1.12 22.83 -3.57
#